data_AF-I3SJ23-F1
#
_entry.id   AF-I3SJ23-F1
#
_cell.length_a   1.000
_cell.length_b   1.000
_cell.length_c   1.000
_cell.angle_alpha   90.00
_cell.angle_beta   90.00
_cell.angle_gamma   90.00
#
_symmetry.space_group_name_H-M   'P 1'
#
loop_
_entity.id
_entity.type
_entity.pdbx_description
1 polymer ?
#
loop_
_entity_poly.entity_id
_entity_poly.type
_entity_poly.pdbx_seq_one_letter_code
_entity_poly.pdbx_strand_id
1 'polypeptide(L)'
;MVEDQVNQSDPQVLTPNKNSVSLEEQEKKYTALETRKYICRAANAVRGLSTLGFIITSEIIRGVIDLSLSANLDIHDMLGSEFCVLVAEKEAERRSSNKKKR
;
A
#
# COMPACT_ATOMS: atom_id res chain seq x y z
N MET A 1 -57.79 43.33 25.05
CA MET A 1 -57.19 43.77 23.79
C MET A 1 -55.94 42.94 23.59
N VAL A 2 -55.96 42.14 22.52
CA VAL A 2 -54.83 41.40 21.97
C VAL A 2 -53.83 42.40 21.42
N GLU A 3 -52.54 42.11 21.56
CA GLU A 3 -51.55 42.28 20.49
C GLU A 3 -50.34 41.38 20.80
N ASP A 4 -50.36 40.20 20.16
CA ASP A 4 -49.18 39.37 19.90
C ASP A 4 -48.17 40.20 19.11
N GLN A 5 -46.94 40.33 19.62
CA GLN A 5 -45.81 40.85 18.85
C GLN A 5 -44.77 39.75 18.69
N VAL A 6 -44.91 39.10 17.53
CA VAL A 6 -43.89 38.38 16.77
C VAL A 6 -42.72 39.31 16.47
N ASN A 7 -41.48 38.82 16.68
CA ASN A 7 -40.22 39.14 15.99
C ASN A 7 -39.05 38.95 16.99
N GLN A 8 -37.95 38.25 16.72
CA GLN A 8 -37.27 37.95 15.47
C GLN A 8 -36.57 36.60 15.67
N SER A 9 -36.89 35.60 14.85
CA SER A 9 -35.99 34.49 14.60
C SER A 9 -34.78 35.02 13.83
N ASP A 10 -33.63 35.04 14.48
CA ASP A 10 -32.35 35.28 13.82
C ASP A 10 -32.23 34.34 12.61
N PRO A 11 -31.89 34.84 11.42
CA PRO A 11 -31.45 33.97 10.36
C PRO A 11 -30.14 33.34 10.80
N GLN A 12 -30.19 32.09 11.26
CA GLN A 12 -29.01 31.23 11.22
C GLN A 12 -28.58 31.19 9.76
N VAL A 13 -27.63 32.06 9.44
CA VAL A 13 -26.81 32.00 8.25
C VAL A 13 -26.30 30.56 8.22
N LEU A 14 -26.86 29.78 7.30
CA LEU A 14 -26.29 28.52 6.85
C LEU A 14 -24.92 28.88 6.29
N THR A 15 -23.93 28.95 7.18
CA THR A 15 -22.54 28.90 6.78
C THR A 15 -22.42 27.61 5.98
N PRO A 16 -22.02 27.63 4.69
CA PRO A 16 -21.71 26.41 4.00
C PRO A 16 -20.62 25.74 4.83
N ASN A 17 -20.91 24.56 5.37
CA ASN A 17 -19.94 23.77 6.07
C ASN A 17 -18.77 23.55 5.10
N LYS A 18 -17.67 24.29 5.28
CA LYS A 18 -16.47 24.24 4.44
C LYS A 18 -15.75 22.89 4.48
N ASN A 19 -16.34 21.90 5.14
CA ASN A 19 -15.82 20.55 5.24
C ASN A 19 -16.39 19.59 4.20
N SER A 20 -17.18 20.06 3.22
CA SER A 20 -17.46 19.26 2.01
C SER A 20 -16.29 19.35 1.03
N VAL A 21 -15.09 19.01 1.49
CA VAL A 21 -14.01 18.61 0.57
C VAL A 21 -14.51 17.33 -0.07
N SER A 22 -14.63 17.30 -1.39
CA SER A 22 -15.07 16.07 -2.06
C SER A 22 -14.07 14.95 -1.74
N LEU A 23 -14.52 13.69 -1.72
CA LEU A 23 -13.61 12.55 -1.53
C LEU A 23 -12.44 12.60 -2.54
N GLU A 24 -12.68 13.13 -3.74
CA GLU A 24 -11.69 13.34 -4.80
C GLU A 24 -10.65 14.43 -4.45
N GLU A 25 -11.05 15.50 -3.75
CA GLU A 25 -10.11 16.52 -3.26
C GLU A 25 -9.31 16.04 -2.04
N GLN A 26 -9.88 15.16 -1.21
CA GLN A 26 -9.18 14.53 -0.10
C GLN A 26 -8.18 13.47 -0.59
N GLU A 27 -8.48 12.74 -1.67
CA GLU A 27 -7.56 11.81 -2.32
C GLU A 27 -6.28 12.47 -2.83
N LYS A 28 -6.31 13.76 -3.18
CA LYS A 28 -5.09 14.51 -3.59
C LYS A 28 -4.07 14.73 -2.46
N LYS A 29 -4.43 14.52 -1.19
CA LYS A 29 -3.52 14.64 -0.03
C LYS A 29 -2.93 13.31 0.45
N TYR A 30 -3.53 12.18 0.09
CA TYR A 30 -3.10 10.87 0.57
C TYR A 30 -2.36 10.06 -0.50
N THR A 31 -1.41 9.22 -0.08
CA THR A 31 -0.75 8.27 -0.97
C THR A 31 -1.78 7.27 -1.49
N ALA A 32 -1.88 7.12 -2.82
CA ALA A 32 -2.81 6.20 -3.47
C ALA A 32 -2.70 4.78 -2.89
N LEU A 33 -3.84 4.08 -2.80
CA LEU A 33 -3.90 2.74 -2.20
C LEU A 33 -2.91 1.77 -2.85
N GLU A 34 -2.81 1.78 -4.18
CA GLU A 34 -1.91 0.91 -4.92
C GLU A 34 -0.43 1.21 -4.61
N THR A 35 -0.08 2.48 -4.44
CA THR A 35 1.26 2.87 -4.00
C THR A 35 1.54 2.37 -2.57
N ARG A 36 0.58 2.48 -1.65
CA ARG A 36 0.73 1.95 -0.28
C ARG A 36 0.90 0.44 -0.27
N LYS A 37 0.09 -0.28 -1.04
CA LYS A 37 0.20 -1.75 -1.22
C LYS A 37 1.57 -2.14 -1.77
N TYR A 38 2.06 -1.42 -2.77
CA TYR A 38 3.37 -1.65 -3.36
C TYR A 38 4.50 -1.44 -2.34
N ILE A 39 4.43 -0.38 -1.52
CA ILE A 39 5.39 -0.13 -0.43
C ILE A 39 5.40 -1.29 0.57
N CYS A 40 4.23 -1.78 1.00
CA CYS A 40 4.15 -2.93 1.89
C CYS A 40 4.72 -4.20 1.25
N ARG A 41 4.45 -4.44 -0.03
CA ARG A 41 5.02 -5.56 -0.78
C ARG A 41 6.55 -5.49 -0.82
N ALA A 42 7.12 -4.30 -1.07
CA ALA A 42 8.55 -4.07 -1.04
C ALA A 42 9.16 -4.30 0.35
N ALA A 43 8.51 -3.81 1.41
CA ALA A 43 8.94 -4.05 2.79
C ALA A 43 8.95 -5.55 3.14
N ASN A 44 7.93 -6.29 2.71
CA ASN A 44 7.84 -7.73 2.92
C ASN A 44 8.90 -8.49 2.11
N ALA A 45 9.22 -8.05 0.90
CA ALA A 45 10.31 -8.59 0.11
C ALA A 45 11.66 -8.43 0.83
N VAL A 46 11.96 -7.22 1.31
CA VAL A 46 13.17 -6.95 2.11
C VAL A 46 13.22 -7.83 3.35
N ARG A 47 12.08 -7.98 4.05
CA ARG A 47 11.97 -8.82 5.23
C ARG A 47 12.26 -10.29 4.92
N GLY A 48 11.62 -10.86 3.89
CA GLY A 48 11.82 -12.25 3.49
C GLY A 48 13.29 -12.52 3.09
N LEU A 49 13.89 -11.61 2.32
CA LEU A 49 15.31 -11.70 1.95
C LEU A 49 16.23 -11.63 3.18
N SER A 50 15.93 -10.73 4.12
CA SER A 50 16.70 -10.59 5.37
C SER A 50 16.61 -11.85 6.24
N THR A 51 15.41 -12.41 6.40
CA THR A 51 15.17 -13.64 7.16
C THR A 51 15.98 -14.82 6.60
N LEU A 52 16.12 -14.89 5.27
CA LEU A 52 16.88 -15.94 4.59
C LEU A 52 18.40 -15.65 4.52
N GLY A 53 18.85 -14.49 5.01
CA GLY A 53 20.25 -14.09 4.98
C GLY A 53 20.78 -13.81 3.57
N PHE A 54 19.90 -13.39 2.64
CA PHE A 54 20.30 -13.08 1.27
C PHE A 54 20.72 -11.63 1.10
N ILE A 55 21.56 -11.39 0.08
CA ILE A 55 21.95 -10.05 -0.31
C ILE A 55 20.73 -9.28 -0.83
N ILE A 56 20.62 -8.02 -0.42
CA ILE A 56 19.48 -7.16 -0.75
C ILE A 56 19.96 -6.09 -1.72
N THR A 57 19.49 -6.17 -2.96
CA THR A 57 19.70 -5.17 -4.00
C THR A 57 18.36 -4.77 -4.60
N SER A 58 18.29 -3.61 -5.26
CA SER A 58 17.06 -3.16 -5.93
C SER A 58 16.55 -4.17 -6.96
N GLU A 59 17.45 -4.84 -7.68
CA GLU A 59 17.11 -5.89 -8.65
C GLU A 59 16.45 -7.10 -7.97
N ILE A 60 17.02 -7.59 -6.85
CA ILE A 60 16.49 -8.75 -6.13
C ILE A 60 15.15 -8.40 -5.48
N ILE A 61 15.03 -7.22 -4.87
CA ILE A 61 13.76 -6.74 -4.31
C ILE A 61 12.69 -6.71 -5.40
N ARG A 62 12.99 -6.13 -6.56
CA ARG A 62 12.07 -6.09 -7.70
C ARG A 62 11.67 -7.49 -8.14
N GLY A 63 12.61 -8.42 -8.23
CA GLY A 63 12.32 -9.82 -8.56
C GLY A 63 11.38 -10.50 -7.57
N VAL A 64 11.51 -10.24 -6.28
CA VAL A 64 10.62 -10.78 -5.23
C VAL A 64 9.22 -10.12 -5.29
N ILE A 65 9.15 -8.82 -5.56
CA ILE A 65 7.88 -8.13 -5.80
C ILE A 65 7.16 -8.74 -7.01
N ASP A 66 7.86 -8.89 -8.14
CA ASP A 66 7.31 -9.46 -9.37
C ASP A 66 6.85 -10.91 -9.17
N LEU A 67 7.63 -11.72 -8.42
CA LEU A 67 7.24 -13.08 -8.03
C LEU A 67 5.92 -13.07 -7.26
N SER A 68 5.82 -12.19 -6.26
CA SER A 68 4.66 -12.13 -5.38
C SER A 68 3.39 -11.62 -6.09
N LEU A 69 3.54 -10.77 -7.11
CA LEU A 69 2.45 -10.36 -8.00
C LEU A 69 2.05 -11.50 -8.96
N SER A 70 3.04 -12.20 -9.53
CA SER A 70 2.82 -13.31 -10.47
C SER A 70 2.16 -14.52 -9.81
N ALA A 71 2.48 -14.76 -8.55
CA ALA A 71 1.84 -15.78 -7.71
C ALA A 71 0.47 -15.34 -7.16
N ASN A 72 0.01 -14.12 -7.49
CA ASN A 72 -1.24 -13.53 -7.01
C ASN A 72 -1.42 -13.61 -5.48
N LEU A 73 -0.32 -13.41 -4.74
CA LEU A 73 -0.32 -13.45 -3.28
C LEU A 73 -0.80 -12.13 -2.70
N ASP A 74 -1.63 -12.16 -1.66
CA ASP A 74 -1.90 -10.95 -0.89
C ASP A 74 -0.67 -10.52 -0.07
N ILE A 75 -0.65 -9.26 0.34
CA ILE A 75 0.47 -8.67 1.10
C ILE A 75 0.73 -9.47 2.38
N HIS A 76 -0.33 -9.94 3.05
CA HIS A 76 -0.22 -10.70 4.30
C HIS A 76 0.30 -12.11 4.07
N ASP A 77 0.04 -12.72 2.92
CA ASP A 77 0.52 -14.07 2.61
C ASP A 77 2.04 -14.11 2.41
N MET A 78 2.63 -12.99 1.99
CA MET A 78 4.09 -12.83 1.93
C MET A 78 4.78 -12.95 3.29
N LEU A 79 4.02 -12.94 4.38
CA LEU A 79 4.57 -13.11 5.71
C LEU A 79 4.73 -14.58 6.12
N GLY A 80 4.16 -15.51 5.34
CA GLY A 80 4.17 -16.94 5.60
C GLY A 80 5.49 -17.64 5.23
N SER A 81 5.64 -18.87 5.73
CA SER A 81 6.78 -19.75 5.45
C SER A 81 6.85 -20.14 3.96
N GLU A 82 5.69 -20.33 3.34
CA GLU A 82 5.53 -20.71 1.94
C GLU A 82 6.15 -19.65 1.04
N PHE A 83 5.97 -18.37 1.38
CA PHE A 83 6.60 -17.28 0.64
C PHE A 83 8.13 -17.28 0.79
N CYS A 84 8.66 -17.62 1.97
CA CYS A 84 10.11 -17.74 2.17
C CYS A 84 10.71 -18.86 1.31
N VAL A 85 10.01 -19.99 1.17
CA VAL A 85 10.43 -21.08 0.26
C VAL A 85 10.48 -20.59 -1.18
N LEU A 86 9.43 -19.93 -1.67
CA LEU A 86 9.40 -19.38 -3.03
C LEU A 86 10.53 -18.38 -3.29
N VAL A 87 10.84 -17.50 -2.32
CA VAL A 87 11.95 -16.55 -2.42
C VAL A 87 13.30 -17.29 -2.49
N ALA A 88 13.49 -18.35 -1.70
CA ALA A 88 14.70 -19.17 -1.72
C ALA A 88 14.90 -19.88 -3.06
N GLU A 89 13.84 -20.48 -3.60
CA GLU A 89 13.86 -21.13 -4.92
C GLU A 89 14.23 -20.13 -6.01
N LYS A 90 13.59 -18.94 -5.99
CA LYS A 90 13.88 -17.89 -6.97
C LYS A 90 15.33 -17.40 -6.92
N GLU A 91 15.88 -17.22 -5.72
CA GLU A 91 17.28 -16.81 -5.56
C GLU A 91 18.24 -17.92 -6.04
N ALA A 92 17.92 -19.19 -5.79
CA ALA A 92 18.70 -20.33 -6.28
C ALA A 92 18.71 -20.39 -7.82
N GLU A 93 17.56 -20.18 -8.48
CA GLU A 93 17.45 -20.06 -9.94
C GLU A 93 18.33 -18.91 -10.48
N ARG A 94 18.26 -17.73 -9.85
CA ARG A 94 19.04 -16.56 -10.26
C ARG A 94 20.55 -16.82 -10.15
N ARG A 95 21.00 -17.45 -9.07
CA ARG A 95 22.42 -17.81 -8.89
C ARG A 95 22.89 -18.88 -9.86
N SER A 96 22.04 -19.86 -10.17
CA SER A 96 22.41 -20.95 -11.09
C SER A 96 22.47 -20.48 -12.55
N SER A 97 21.55 -19.62 -12.98
CA SER A 97 21.55 -19.05 -14.34
C SER A 97 22.74 -18.14 -14.61
N ASN A 98 23.20 -17.36 -13.61
CA ASN A 98 24.42 -16.57 -13.74
C ASN A 98 25.70 -17.41 -13.88
N LYS A 99 25.73 -18.60 -13.28
CA LYS A 99 26.86 -19.54 -13.44
C LYS A 99 26.91 -20.17 -14.83
N LYS A 100 25.77 -20.35 -15.51
CA LYS A 100 25.71 -20.93 -16.87
C LYS A 100 26.13 -19.96 -17.97
N LYS A 101 26.14 -18.65 -17.70
CA LYS A 101 26.53 -17.60 -18.66
C LYS A 101 28.02 -17.25 -18.62
N ARG A 102 28.81 -17.92 -17.77
CA ARG A 102 30.22 -17.64 -17.52
C ARG A 102 31.04 -18.87 -17.83
#